data_AF-A0A7C0YHF3-F1
#
_entry.id   AF-A0A7C0YHF3-F1
#
_cell.length_a   1.000
_cell.length_b   1.000
_cell.length_c   1.000
_cell.angle_alpha   90.00
_cell.angle_beta   90.00
_cell.angle_gamma   90.00
#
_symmetry.space_group_name_H-M   'P 1'
#
loop_
_entity.id
_entity.type
_entity.pdbx_description
1 polymer ?
#
loop_
_entity_poly.entity_id
_entity_poly.type
_entity_poly.pdbx_seq_one_letter_code
_entity_poly.pdbx_strand_id
1 'polypeptide(L)'
;GGKIRRFVNIYLNEEDIRFLKAEETEVKDGDEVSIVPAIAGGRGELMKRRVKLTFPQHLIKEPVLFTMAKKFDVMPNIRRARVSETVGEMILELEGEEKNLDDGLKSLTEQGVKVELVEGDIIE
;
A
#
# COMPACT_ATOMS: atom_id res chain seq x y z
N GLY A 1 -13.04 -18.34 21.38
CA GLY A 1 -12.85 -17.17 22.26
C GLY A 1 -12.72 -15.93 21.40
N GLY A 2 -13.68 -15.00 21.50
CA GLY A 2 -13.69 -13.79 20.67
C GLY A 2 -12.63 -12.80 21.13
N LYS A 3 -11.62 -12.52 20.29
CA LYS A 3 -10.70 -11.40 20.53
C LYS A 3 -11.50 -10.10 20.44
N ILE A 4 -11.38 -9.26 21.48
CA ILE A 4 -11.95 -7.91 21.52
C ILE A 4 -11.55 -7.17 20.24
N ARG A 5 -12.53 -6.70 19.48
CA ARG A 5 -12.30 -5.89 18.29
C ARG A 5 -11.88 -4.50 18.76
N ARG A 6 -10.69 -4.06 18.35
CA ARG A 6 -10.20 -2.73 18.66
C ARG A 6 -10.89 -1.76 17.72
N PHE A 7 -11.54 -0.73 18.27
CA PHE A 7 -12.32 0.23 17.50
C PHE A 7 -11.48 1.41 17.00
N VAL A 8 -10.26 1.57 17.53
CA VAL A 8 -9.36 2.69 17.22
C VAL A 8 -7.89 2.27 17.22
N ASN A 9 -7.10 2.93 16.38
CA ASN A 9 -5.64 3.03 16.46
C ASN A 9 -5.28 4.39 17.04
N ILE A 10 -4.19 4.43 17.80
CA ILE A 10 -3.73 5.65 18.49
C ILE A 10 -2.27 5.85 18.12
N TYR A 11 -1.94 7.07 17.71
CA TYR A 11 -0.62 7.51 17.33
C TYR A 11 -0.22 8.69 18.21
N LEU A 12 1.04 8.73 18.64
CA LEU A 12 1.67 9.84 19.33
C LEU A 12 2.79 10.37 18.41
N ASN A 13 2.69 11.61 17.96
CA ASN A 13 3.63 12.22 17.01
C ASN A 13 3.89 11.33 15.78
N GLU A 14 2.79 10.90 15.14
CA GLU A 14 2.78 10.00 13.96
C GLU A 14 3.21 8.53 14.23
N GLU A 15 3.72 8.20 15.42
CA GLU A 15 4.13 6.84 15.79
C GLU A 15 3.02 6.08 16.54
N ASP A 16 2.71 4.84 16.13
CA ASP A 16 1.67 4.05 16.80
C ASP A 16 2.12 3.64 18.20
N ILE A 17 1.29 3.95 19.21
CA ILE A 17 1.64 3.72 20.63
C ILE A 17 2.00 2.27 20.95
N ARG A 18 1.58 1.29 20.13
CA ARG A 18 1.92 -0.14 20.30
C ARG A 18 3.41 -0.43 20.17
N PHE A 19 4.15 0.38 19.42
CA PHE A 19 5.60 0.26 19.29
C PHE A 19 6.35 1.07 20.36
N LEU A 20 5.61 1.92 21.09
CA LEU A 20 6.07 2.62 22.29
C LEU A 20 5.80 1.75 23.52
N LYS A 21 5.02 2.26 24.49
CA LYS A 21 4.65 1.54 25.71
C LYS A 21 3.18 1.12 25.72
N ALA A 22 2.55 1.07 24.56
CA ALA A 22 1.12 0.84 24.38
C ALA A 22 0.29 1.79 25.28
N GLU A 23 -0.52 1.24 26.17
CA GLU A 23 -1.37 1.97 27.11
C GLU A 23 -0.59 2.76 28.18
N GLU A 24 0.69 2.45 28.40
CA GLU A 24 1.59 3.18 29.32
C GLU A 24 2.38 4.29 28.62
N THR A 25 2.08 4.60 27.35
CA THR A 25 2.76 5.68 26.62
C THR A 25 2.38 7.02 27.23
N GLU A 26 3.35 7.68 27.87
CA GLU A 26 3.18 9.00 28.46
C GLU A 26 3.15 10.10 27.39
N VAL A 27 2.26 11.07 27.57
CA VAL A 27 2.10 12.24 26.69
C VAL A 27 2.63 13.48 27.42
N LYS A 28 3.32 14.36 26.70
CA LYS A 28 3.88 15.61 27.20
C LYS A 28 3.23 16.82 26.53
N ASP A 29 3.45 17.99 27.12
CA ASP A 29 3.02 19.25 26.51
C ASP A 29 3.68 19.42 25.13
N GLY A 30 2.87 19.72 24.11
CA GLY A 30 3.29 19.85 22.72
C GLY A 30 3.20 18.57 21.88
N ASP A 31 2.86 17.41 22.45
CA ASP A 31 2.66 16.18 21.67
C ASP A 31 1.34 16.21 20.89
N GLU A 32 1.35 15.61 19.69
CA GLU A 32 0.16 15.40 18.87
C GLU A 32 -0.34 13.96 19.01
N VAL A 33 -1.61 13.79 19.40
CA VAL A 33 -2.25 12.47 19.49
C VAL A 33 -3.29 12.32 18.38
N SER A 34 -3.08 11.34 17.51
CA SER A 34 -3.99 10.99 16.43
C SER A 34 -4.77 9.72 16.75
N ILE A 35 -6.10 9.78 16.68
CA ILE A 35 -6.98 8.63 16.94
C ILE A 35 -7.71 8.28 15.64
N VAL A 36 -7.38 7.13 15.07
CA VAL A 36 -7.93 6.69 13.79
C VAL A 36 -8.92 5.55 14.03
N PRO A 37 -10.19 5.66 13.60
CA PRO A 37 -11.14 4.55 13.69
C PRO A 37 -10.62 3.32 12.97
N ALA A 38 -10.62 2.16 13.64
CA ALA A 38 -10.19 0.87 13.07
C ALA A 38 -11.14 0.32 11.99
N ILE A 39 -12.13 1.11 11.58
CA ILE A 39 -12.99 0.86 10.41
C ILE A 39 -12.17 0.98 9.12
N ALA A 40 -11.08 1.76 9.13
CA ALA A 40 -10.22 2.01 7.98
C ALA A 40 -9.16 0.92 7.71
N GLY A 41 -9.49 -0.37 7.91
CA GLY A 41 -8.64 -1.49 7.49
C GLY A 41 -7.33 -1.60 8.28
N GLY A 42 -7.35 -2.34 9.38
CA GLY A 42 -6.18 -2.43 10.25
C GLY A 42 -5.09 -3.43 9.83
N ARG A 43 -3.85 -3.02 10.12
CA ARG A 43 -2.65 -3.79 10.55
C ARG A 43 -1.47 -3.89 9.57
N GLY A 44 -0.79 -2.77 9.36
CA GLY A 44 0.62 -2.78 8.95
C GLY A 44 1.16 -1.37 8.90
N GLU A 45 2.47 -1.20 9.06
CA GLU A 45 3.11 0.02 8.61
C GLU A 45 2.84 0.13 7.11
N LEU A 46 2.21 1.23 6.68
CA LEU A 46 1.93 1.45 5.27
C LEU A 46 3.25 1.73 4.57
N MET A 47 3.65 0.80 3.71
CA MET A 47 4.87 0.95 2.93
C MET A 47 4.52 1.50 1.56
N LYS A 48 5.48 2.21 0.97
CA LYS A 48 5.41 2.67 -0.42
C LYS A 48 6.39 1.88 -1.26
N ARG A 49 5.96 1.40 -2.43
CA ARG A 49 6.81 0.70 -3.38
C ARG A 49 6.61 1.22 -4.78
N ARG A 50 7.67 1.75 -5.38
CA ARG A 50 7.66 2.20 -6.77
C ARG A 50 7.93 1.03 -7.70
N VAL A 51 7.05 0.84 -8.68
CA VAL A 51 7.14 -0.25 -9.64
C VAL A 51 6.88 0.24 -11.05
N LYS A 52 7.57 -0.39 -12.00
CA LYS A 52 7.22 -0.37 -13.41
C LYS A 52 6.44 -1.64 -13.74
N LEU A 53 5.23 -1.48 -14.26
CA LEU A 53 4.41 -2.55 -14.79
C LEU A 53 4.42 -2.51 -16.31
N THR A 54 4.65 -3.65 -16.94
CA THR A 54 4.50 -3.82 -18.40
C THR A 54 3.41 -4.85 -18.68
N PHE A 55 2.32 -4.39 -19.28
CA PHE A 55 1.15 -5.17 -19.63
C PHE A 55 1.28 -5.66 -21.08
N PRO A 56 1.19 -6.99 -21.33
CA PRO A 56 1.06 -7.51 -22.68
C PRO A 56 -0.27 -7.09 -23.31
N GLN A 57 -0.33 -7.08 -24.65
CA GLN A 57 -1.47 -6.59 -25.42
C GLN A 57 -2.85 -7.08 -24.94
N HIS A 58 -2.96 -8.36 -24.58
CA HIS A 58 -4.21 -8.98 -24.16
C HIS A 58 -4.69 -8.53 -22.76
N LEU A 59 -3.80 -8.00 -21.92
CA LEU A 59 -4.17 -7.50 -20.58
C LEU A 59 -4.44 -6.00 -20.54
N ILE A 60 -4.12 -5.24 -21.60
CA ILE A 60 -4.38 -3.79 -21.66
C ILE A 60 -5.89 -3.49 -21.53
N LYS A 61 -6.74 -4.42 -21.97
CA LYS A 61 -8.21 -4.28 -21.93
C LYS A 61 -8.84 -4.80 -20.64
N GLU A 62 -8.05 -5.43 -19.78
CA GLU A 62 -8.53 -6.07 -18.56
C GLU A 62 -8.23 -5.19 -17.33
N PRO A 63 -9.14 -5.11 -16.33
CA PRO A 63 -8.96 -4.27 -15.14
C PRO A 63 -8.04 -4.94 -14.10
N VAL A 64 -6.90 -5.47 -14.53
CA VAL A 64 -5.99 -6.29 -13.71
C VAL A 64 -5.45 -5.50 -12.53
N LEU A 65 -5.01 -4.25 -12.76
CA LEU A 65 -4.52 -3.36 -11.71
C LEU A 65 -5.60 -3.03 -10.67
N PHE A 66 -6.83 -2.75 -11.13
CA PHE A 66 -7.96 -2.46 -10.25
C PHE A 66 -8.34 -3.67 -9.39
N THR A 67 -8.36 -4.85 -10.00
CA THR A 67 -8.68 -6.10 -9.30
C THR A 67 -7.64 -6.41 -8.22
N MET A 68 -6.36 -6.20 -8.51
CA MET A 68 -5.28 -6.31 -7.53
C MET A 68 -5.47 -5.32 -6.38
N ALA A 69 -5.61 -4.02 -6.70
CA ALA A 69 -5.78 -2.96 -5.71
C ALA A 69 -6.92 -3.26 -4.73
N LYS A 70 -8.09 -3.66 -5.25
CA LYS A 70 -9.26 -3.98 -4.43
C LYS A 70 -9.10 -5.28 -3.63
N LYS A 71 -8.49 -6.31 -4.22
CA LYS A 71 -8.37 -7.64 -3.60
C LYS A 71 -7.36 -7.64 -2.45
N PHE A 72 -6.27 -6.89 -2.60
CA PHE A 72 -5.18 -6.86 -1.64
C PHE A 72 -5.16 -5.58 -0.80
N ASP A 73 -6.13 -4.69 -0.96
CA ASP A 73 -6.17 -3.41 -0.23
C ASP A 73 -4.86 -2.61 -0.42
N VAL A 74 -4.51 -2.43 -1.69
CA VAL A 74 -3.33 -1.66 -2.11
C VAL A 74 -3.81 -0.44 -2.87
N MET A 75 -3.32 0.74 -2.48
CA MET A 75 -3.62 2.01 -3.12
C MET A 75 -2.60 2.30 -4.23
N PRO A 76 -3.02 2.35 -5.51
CA PRO A 76 -2.12 2.72 -6.60
C PRO A 76 -2.11 4.23 -6.85
N ASN A 77 -0.93 4.83 -6.81
CA ASN A 77 -0.68 6.22 -7.23
C ASN A 77 0.07 6.24 -8.56
N ILE A 78 -0.67 6.49 -9.65
CA ILE A 78 -0.11 6.49 -11.01
C ILE A 78 0.76 7.73 -11.21
N ARG A 79 2.04 7.53 -11.57
CA ARG A 79 2.98 8.62 -11.89
C ARG A 79 3.09 8.84 -13.40
N ARG A 80 3.12 7.74 -14.17
CA ARG A 80 3.20 7.77 -15.64
C ARG A 80 2.51 6.55 -16.22
N ALA A 81 1.76 6.74 -17.29
CA ALA A 81 1.20 5.64 -18.07
C ALA A 81 1.39 5.92 -19.56
N ARG A 82 1.83 4.92 -20.31
CA ARG A 82 1.91 4.93 -21.76
C ARG A 82 1.22 3.69 -22.29
N VAL A 83 0.23 3.87 -23.15
CA VAL A 83 -0.43 2.77 -23.83
C VAL A 83 -0.06 2.86 -25.31
N SER A 84 0.34 1.72 -25.87
CA SER A 84 0.56 1.53 -27.30
C SER A 84 -0.34 0.42 -27.82
N GLU A 85 -0.27 0.12 -29.11
CA GLU A 85 -1.03 -0.98 -29.71
C GLU A 85 -0.59 -2.37 -29.23
N THR A 86 0.65 -2.50 -28.74
CA THR A 86 1.28 -3.79 -28.42
C THR A 86 1.55 -3.98 -26.93
N VAL A 87 1.85 -2.91 -26.20
CA VAL A 87 2.17 -2.95 -24.77
C VAL A 87 1.60 -1.73 -24.03
N GLY A 88 1.22 -1.94 -22.78
CA GLY A 88 0.96 -0.87 -21.81
C GLY A 88 2.11 -0.80 -20.82
N GLU A 89 2.70 0.37 -20.61
CA GLU A 89 3.70 0.59 -19.58
C GLU A 89 3.17 1.57 -18.55
N MET A 90 3.30 1.24 -17.27
CA MET A 90 2.91 2.11 -16.17
C MET A 90 4.03 2.19 -15.13
N ILE A 91 4.30 3.40 -14.66
CA ILE A 91 5.12 3.65 -13.47
C ILE A 91 4.17 4.18 -12.40
N LEU A 92 4.15 3.50 -11.25
CA LEU A 92 3.27 3.83 -10.13
C LEU A 92 3.97 3.59 -8.80
N GLU A 93 3.47 4.30 -7.80
CA GLU A 93 3.79 4.08 -6.40
C GLU A 93 2.60 3.34 -5.78
N LEU A 94 2.84 2.15 -5.27
CA LEU A 94 1.85 1.36 -4.54
C LEU A 94 2.02 1.62 -3.06
N GLU A 95 0.91 1.87 -2.37
CA GLU A 95 0.88 2.04 -0.92
C GLU A 95 -0.03 0.99 -0.30
N GLY A 96 0.43 0.35 0.77
CA GLY A 96 -0.31 -0.70 1.46
C GLY A 96 0.56 -1.38 2.51
N GLU A 97 -0.02 -2.32 3.25
CA GLU A 97 0.74 -3.17 4.16
C GLU A 97 1.78 -3.98 3.39
N GLU A 98 2.97 -4.21 3.96
CA GLU A 98 4.07 -4.94 3.29
C GLU A 98 3.62 -6.27 2.67
N LYS A 99 2.89 -7.09 3.43
CA LYS A 99 2.35 -8.37 2.97
C LYS A 99 1.37 -8.20 1.80
N ASN A 100 0.53 -7.17 1.84
CA ASN A 100 -0.46 -6.90 0.80
C ASN A 100 0.21 -6.44 -0.50
N LEU A 101 1.26 -5.62 -0.40
CA LEU A 101 2.09 -5.24 -1.53
C LEU A 101 2.75 -6.47 -2.18
N ASP A 102 3.34 -7.35 -1.38
CA ASP A 102 3.99 -8.57 -1.87
C ASP A 102 2.98 -9.50 -2.57
N ASP A 103 1.85 -9.80 -1.92
CA ASP A 103 0.80 -10.66 -2.48
C ASP A 103 0.17 -10.03 -3.74
N GLY A 104 -0.04 -8.71 -3.73
CA GLY A 104 -0.56 -7.95 -4.85
C GLY A 104 0.36 -7.98 -6.07
N LEU A 105 1.65 -7.69 -5.89
CA LEU A 105 2.65 -7.73 -6.96
C LEU A 105 2.87 -9.14 -7.52
N LYS A 106 2.88 -10.15 -6.64
CA LYS A 106 2.94 -11.55 -7.06
C LYS A 106 1.75 -11.91 -7.95
N SER A 107 0.53 -11.50 -7.58
CA SER A 107 -0.67 -11.78 -8.37
C SER A 107 -0.65 -11.14 -9.77
N LEU A 108 -0.02 -9.97 -9.93
CA LEU A 108 0.18 -9.34 -11.23
C LEU A 108 1.14 -10.15 -12.11
N THR A 109 2.23 -10.61 -11.49
CA THR A 109 3.23 -11.45 -12.15
C THR A 109 2.64 -12.77 -12.63
N GLU A 110 1.84 -13.43 -11.79
CA GLU A 110 1.13 -14.68 -12.13
C GLU A 110 0.12 -14.51 -13.29
N GLN A 111 -0.46 -13.32 -13.44
CA GLN A 111 -1.34 -12.98 -14.56
C GLN A 111 -0.58 -12.62 -15.84
N GLY A 112 0.75 -12.53 -15.80
CA GLY A 112 1.59 -12.23 -16.96
C GLY A 112 1.96 -10.75 -17.12
N VAL A 113 1.67 -9.91 -16.12
CA VAL A 113 2.19 -8.54 -16.07
C VAL A 113 3.65 -8.59 -15.63
N LYS A 114 4.56 -8.00 -16.38
CA LYS A 114 5.96 -7.88 -15.95
C LYS A 114 6.05 -6.78 -14.89
N VAL A 115 6.59 -7.12 -13.72
CA VAL A 115 6.79 -6.20 -12.59
C VAL A 115 8.29 -5.96 -12.41
N GLU A 116 8.71 -4.69 -12.39
CA GLU A 116 10.09 -4.29 -12.12
C GLU A 116 10.09 -3.28 -10.96
N LEU A 117 10.89 -3.54 -9.93
CA LEU A 117 11.11 -2.57 -8.85
C LEU A 117 11.90 -1.39 -9.41
N VAL A 118 11.47 -0.18 -9.07
CA VAL A 118 12.22 1.03 -9.39
C VAL A 118 13.02 1.40 -8.14
N GLU A 119 14.34 1.17 -8.17
CA GLU A 119 15.24 1.61 -7.11
C GLU A 119 15.35 3.15 -7.15
N GLY A 120 14.73 3.81 -6.17
CA GLY A 120 14.91 5.22 -5.87
C GLY A 120 14.39 6.22 -6.92
N ASP A 121 13.65 7.22 -6.46
CA ASP A 121 14.15 8.59 -6.65
C ASP A 121 14.21 9.18 -5.24
N ILE A 122 15.42 9.41 -4.72
CA ILE A 122 15.63 10.65 -3.96
C ILE A 122 15.46 11.77 -4.99
N ILE A 123 14.87 12.89 -4.58
CA ILE A 123 14.46 14.08 -5.36
C ILE A 123 13.01 13.88 -5.86
N GLU A 124 12.00 14.61 -5.40
CA GLU A 124 11.91 15.98 -4.85
C GLU A 124 11.40 16.08 -3.41
#